data_AF-A0A947U6J1-F1
#
_entry.id   AF-A0A947U6J1-F1
#
_cell.length_a   1.000
_cell.length_b   1.000
_cell.length_c   1.000
_cell.angle_alpha   90.00
_cell.angle_beta   90.00
_cell.angle_gamma   90.00
#
_symmetry.space_group_name_H-M   'P 1'
#
loop_
_entity.id
_entity.type
_entity.pdbx_description
1 polymer ?
#
loop_
_entity_poly.entity_id
_entity_poly.type
_entity_poly.pdbx_seq_one_letter_code
_entity_poly.pdbx_strand_id
1 'polypeptide(L)'
;MNFFEQQDRARRNSGRLLILMVLAVLSLITLTSLVLGLVWQLFGQSQTSLWLASDAPNSVLPSWPLVGCVALAVIGVVLLGSLYKQLQLSRGGQAIAERLGGRLINLSPQSLEERRLLNVVEEMALASGTSVPPVYVLDDVGINAFAAGLTPQDAVIGITRGAICQLSRDELQGVIAHEFSHIFHGDMRLNTRLVSVLHGILLLGLIGGFLLRSSGRGSRSSRDNSVAIVLAIGVTLWVLGYAGTFFGNLIKAAVSRQREFLADASAVQYTRNPDSIAGALKKIGGNLYGSQLQAGHAAEFSHMYFAAGISQALEGMLATHPPLDQRILRITPGWDGRYPHVAEISTAAPGAGGSDSAASSYEASAFVPGLSPASASEAIGAIGDPQAPHLLAARSTLAHLDIALSKAAHSCNGAQALLYGMLLDPVEAQAAQQLQLLQPRIAAEVAAQLEQLREPLRRLAPGMRLSLLDLAMPALKQLAADQFAALKANLALLIRADGRVALLEWTLLR
;
A
#
# COMPACT_ATOMS: atom_id res chain seq x y z
N MET A 1 1.94 -26.65 -8.14
CA MET A 1 1.08 -25.90 -7.19
C MET A 1 -0.13 -25.40 -7.97
N ASN A 2 -1.37 -25.61 -7.49
CA ASN A 2 -2.52 -24.89 -8.02
C ASN A 2 -2.65 -23.55 -7.26
N PHE A 3 -2.09 -22.48 -7.82
CA PHE A 3 -2.05 -21.18 -7.13
C PHE A 3 -3.46 -20.60 -6.95
N PHE A 4 -4.41 -20.87 -7.86
CA PHE A 4 -5.80 -20.41 -7.73
C PHE A 4 -6.47 -20.98 -6.48
N GLU A 5 -6.29 -22.26 -6.19
CA GLU A 5 -6.81 -22.88 -4.96
C GLU A 5 -6.23 -22.25 -3.70
N GLN A 6 -4.93 -21.90 -3.72
CA GLN A 6 -4.27 -21.23 -2.60
C GLN A 6 -4.81 -19.81 -2.41
N GLN A 7 -5.05 -19.06 -3.50
CA GLN A 7 -5.69 -17.75 -3.45
C GLN A 7 -7.12 -17.82 -2.88
N ASP A 8 -7.92 -18.78 -3.34
CA ASP A 8 -9.32 -18.94 -2.89
C ASP A 8 -9.40 -19.37 -1.42
N ARG A 9 -8.57 -20.32 -1.02
CA ARG A 9 -8.45 -20.71 0.39
C ARG A 9 -8.04 -19.53 1.25
N ALA A 10 -7.11 -18.70 0.75
CA ALA A 10 -6.67 -17.53 1.46
C ALA A 10 -7.76 -16.48 1.64
N ARG A 11 -8.43 -16.10 0.55
CA ARG A 11 -9.54 -15.14 0.57
C ARG A 11 -10.67 -15.62 1.50
N ARG A 12 -11.04 -16.90 1.43
CA ARG A 12 -12.10 -17.47 2.26
C ARG A 12 -11.75 -17.46 3.75
N ASN A 13 -10.52 -17.84 4.09
CA ASN A 13 -10.07 -17.84 5.47
C ASN A 13 -9.94 -16.42 6.04
N SER A 14 -9.40 -15.46 5.27
CA SER A 14 -9.38 -14.06 5.66
C SER A 14 -10.80 -13.53 5.92
N GLY A 15 -11.76 -13.84 5.03
CA GLY A 15 -13.17 -13.46 5.23
C GLY A 15 -13.77 -14.02 6.52
N ARG A 16 -13.55 -15.31 6.81
CA ARG A 16 -14.00 -15.93 8.07
C ARG A 16 -13.38 -15.27 9.30
N LEU A 17 -12.09 -14.95 9.26
CA LEU A 17 -11.39 -14.27 10.35
C LEU A 17 -11.91 -12.85 10.57
N LEU A 18 -12.30 -12.12 9.51
CA LEU A 18 -12.91 -10.81 9.63
C LEU A 18 -14.31 -10.88 10.27
N ILE A 19 -15.10 -11.91 9.93
CA ILE A 19 -16.38 -12.17 10.61
C ILE A 19 -16.15 -12.47 12.10
N LEU A 20 -15.16 -13.31 12.41
CA LEU A 20 -14.77 -13.60 13.80
C LEU A 20 -14.31 -12.34 14.55
N MET A 21 -13.58 -11.43 13.90
CA MET A 21 -13.21 -10.14 14.49
C MET A 21 -14.44 -9.32 14.87
N VAL A 22 -15.42 -9.19 13.96
CA VAL A 22 -16.65 -8.44 14.23
C VAL A 22 -17.43 -9.08 15.39
N LEU A 23 -17.59 -10.40 15.38
CA LEU A 23 -18.26 -11.13 16.46
C LEU A 23 -17.52 -10.97 17.78
N ALA A 24 -16.19 -11.02 17.79
CA ALA A 24 -15.37 -10.82 18.98
C ALA A 24 -15.56 -9.40 19.54
N VAL A 25 -15.55 -8.37 18.70
CA VAL A 25 -15.81 -6.98 19.11
C VAL A 25 -17.22 -6.84 19.72
N LEU A 26 -18.25 -7.38 19.07
CA LEU A 26 -19.62 -7.35 19.59
C LEU A 26 -19.75 -8.10 20.92
N SER A 27 -19.11 -9.27 21.03
CA SER A 27 -19.08 -10.05 22.28
C SER A 27 -18.38 -9.30 23.41
N LEU A 28 -17.29 -8.59 23.11
CA LEU A 28 -16.57 -7.78 24.08
C LEU A 28 -17.41 -6.60 24.57
N ILE A 29 -18.07 -5.88 23.65
CA ILE A 29 -18.93 -4.73 23.99
C ILE A 29 -20.11 -5.19 24.85
N THR A 30 -20.78 -6.28 24.46
CA THR A 30 -21.90 -6.84 25.22
C THR A 30 -21.47 -7.31 26.60
N LEU A 31 -20.39 -8.06 26.72
CA LEU A 31 -19.83 -8.51 27.99
C LEU A 31 -19.45 -7.32 28.89
N THR A 32 -18.72 -6.34 28.34
CA THR A 32 -18.31 -5.14 29.08
C THR A 32 -19.52 -4.37 29.60
N SER A 33 -20.56 -4.23 28.77
CA SER A 33 -21.77 -3.50 29.15
C SER A 33 -22.56 -4.22 30.24
N LEU A 34 -22.67 -5.55 30.17
CA LEU A 34 -23.33 -6.36 31.19
C LEU A 34 -22.59 -6.32 32.53
N VAL A 35 -21.26 -6.48 32.52
CA VAL A 35 -20.45 -6.45 33.75
C VAL A 35 -20.47 -5.06 34.38
N LEU A 36 -20.33 -4.00 33.58
CA LEU A 36 -20.42 -2.63 34.10
C LEU A 36 -21.82 -2.30 34.63
N GLY A 37 -22.88 -2.75 33.96
CA GLY A 37 -24.25 -2.63 34.46
C GLY A 37 -24.45 -3.35 35.79
N LEU A 38 -23.89 -4.56 35.95
CA LEU A 38 -23.90 -5.31 37.21
C LEU A 38 -23.12 -4.60 38.31
N VAL A 39 -21.91 -4.10 38.02
CA VAL A 39 -21.09 -3.31 38.96
C VAL A 39 -21.86 -2.08 39.43
N TRP A 40 -22.52 -1.37 38.51
CA TRP A 40 -23.35 -0.22 38.84
C TRP A 40 -24.55 -0.60 39.72
N GLN A 41 -25.22 -1.72 39.44
CA GLN A 41 -26.34 -2.19 40.25
C GLN A 41 -25.90 -2.55 41.68
N LEU A 42 -24.77 -3.25 41.82
CA LEU A 42 -24.27 -3.74 43.11
C LEU A 42 -23.69 -2.64 43.99
N PHE A 43 -22.99 -1.67 43.40
CA PHE A 43 -22.28 -0.65 44.16
C PHE A 43 -22.92 0.75 44.03
N GLY A 44 -23.73 1.02 43.01
CA GLY A 44 -24.31 2.34 42.72
C GLY A 44 -25.63 2.65 43.43
N GLN A 45 -26.33 1.64 43.98
CA GLN A 45 -27.61 1.84 44.68
C GLN A 45 -27.53 2.76 45.91
N SER A 46 -26.34 3.01 46.47
CA SER A 46 -26.22 3.85 47.68
C SER A 46 -26.26 5.37 47.42
N GLN A 47 -26.36 5.83 46.18
CA GLN A 47 -26.36 7.29 45.86
C GLN A 47 -27.53 7.78 44.99
N THR A 48 -28.30 6.90 44.34
CA THR A 48 -29.41 7.31 43.46
C THR A 48 -30.73 7.45 44.23
N SER A 49 -30.89 8.54 44.98
CA SER A 49 -32.19 8.98 45.53
C SER A 49 -32.80 10.21 44.82
N LEU A 50 -32.19 10.68 43.73
CA LEU A 50 -32.71 11.79 42.94
C LEU A 50 -32.84 11.35 41.46
N TRP A 51 -34.10 11.27 40.99
CA TRP A 51 -34.57 11.21 39.58
C TRP A 51 -35.14 9.92 39.00
N LEU A 52 -34.99 8.73 39.61
CA LEU A 52 -35.66 7.50 39.14
C LEU A 52 -36.05 6.60 40.33
N ALA A 53 -36.98 7.10 41.16
CA ALA A 53 -37.67 6.25 42.13
C ALA A 53 -38.75 5.46 41.40
N SER A 54 -38.37 4.33 40.81
CA SER A 54 -39.29 3.23 40.58
C SER A 54 -38.98 2.16 41.61
N ASP A 55 -39.94 1.88 42.50
CA ASP A 55 -39.95 0.72 43.40
C ASP A 55 -39.84 -0.57 42.57
N ALA A 56 -38.63 -0.92 42.16
CA ALA A 56 -38.32 -2.20 41.55
C ALA A 56 -37.78 -3.11 42.65
N PRO A 57 -38.29 -4.36 42.77
CA PRO A 57 -37.78 -5.30 43.74
C PRO A 57 -36.28 -5.47 43.55
N ASN A 58 -35.54 -5.70 44.65
CA ASN A 58 -34.10 -5.96 44.74
C ASN A 58 -33.67 -7.10 43.79
N SER A 59 -33.65 -6.81 42.50
CA SER A 59 -33.26 -7.70 41.44
C SER A 59 -31.75 -7.55 41.30
N VAL A 60 -31.07 -8.69 41.42
CA VAL A 60 -29.61 -8.80 41.28
C VAL A 60 -29.18 -8.47 39.85
N LEU A 61 -30.11 -8.54 38.89
CA LEU A 61 -29.86 -8.24 37.48
C LEU A 61 -29.97 -6.74 37.18
N PRO A 62 -29.08 -6.18 36.35
CA PRO A 62 -29.12 -4.77 35.97
C PRO A 62 -30.34 -4.45 35.09
N SER A 63 -30.83 -3.22 35.18
CA SER A 63 -31.95 -2.77 34.33
C SER A 63 -31.51 -2.65 32.86
N TRP A 64 -32.34 -3.15 31.94
CA TRP A 64 -32.06 -3.08 30.50
C TRP A 64 -31.79 -1.66 29.96
N PRO A 65 -32.47 -0.60 30.44
CA PRO A 65 -32.16 0.77 30.03
C PRO A 65 -30.74 1.21 30.45
N LEU A 66 -30.30 0.85 31.66
CA LEU A 66 -28.95 1.15 32.14
C LEU A 66 -27.90 0.44 31.28
N VAL A 67 -28.09 -0.87 31.03
CA VAL A 67 -27.20 -1.64 30.15
C VAL A 67 -27.14 -1.03 28.75
N GLY A 68 -28.27 -0.55 28.22
CA GLY A 68 -28.34 0.16 26.94
C GLY A 68 -27.51 1.45 26.94
N CYS A 69 -27.63 2.29 27.97
CA CYS A 69 -26.83 3.52 28.11
C CYS A 69 -25.32 3.22 28.22
N VAL A 70 -24.95 2.23 29.03
CA VAL A 70 -23.54 1.79 29.17
C VAL A 70 -23.02 1.26 27.84
N ALA A 71 -23.81 0.46 27.11
CA ALA A 71 -23.43 -0.05 25.80
C ALA A 71 -23.18 1.09 24.80
N LEU A 72 -24.05 2.10 24.76
CA LEU A 72 -23.83 3.29 23.93
C LEU A 72 -22.54 4.04 24.30
N ALA A 73 -22.23 4.17 25.59
CA ALA A 73 -21.00 4.79 26.05
C ALA A 73 -19.75 3.98 25.64
N VAL A 74 -19.76 2.66 25.84
CA VAL A 74 -18.65 1.77 25.44
C VAL A 74 -18.46 1.79 23.92
N ILE A 75 -19.55 1.69 23.15
CA ILE A 75 -19.52 1.83 21.68
C ILE A 75 -18.93 3.18 21.28
N GLY A 76 -19.37 4.27 21.91
CA GLY A 76 -18.86 5.61 21.67
C GLY A 76 -17.35 5.71 21.88
N VAL A 77 -16.83 5.17 22.99
CA VAL A 77 -15.39 5.15 23.27
C VAL A 77 -14.62 4.35 22.22
N VAL A 78 -15.09 3.14 21.88
CA VAL A 78 -14.42 2.29 20.89
C VAL A 78 -14.43 2.94 19.51
N LEU A 79 -15.55 3.51 19.08
CA LEU A 79 -15.67 4.19 17.79
C LEU A 79 -14.81 5.45 17.71
N LEU A 80 -14.85 6.30 18.75
CA LEU A 80 -14.03 7.52 18.80
C LEU A 80 -12.53 7.20 18.84
N GLY A 81 -12.12 6.22 19.66
CA GLY A 81 -10.74 5.75 19.69
C GLY A 81 -10.29 5.18 18.34
N SER A 82 -11.15 4.40 17.69
CA SER A 82 -10.88 3.86 16.35
C SER A 82 -10.76 4.96 15.30
N LEU A 83 -11.67 5.94 15.31
CA LEU A 83 -11.65 7.06 14.39
C LEU A 83 -10.41 7.94 14.60
N TYR A 84 -10.06 8.24 15.85
CA TYR A 84 -8.85 8.97 16.19
C TYR A 84 -7.60 8.29 15.61
N LYS A 85 -7.48 6.96 15.80
CA LYS A 85 -6.35 6.21 15.26
C LYS A 85 -6.37 6.15 13.73
N GLN A 86 -7.54 6.01 13.12
CA GLN A 86 -7.70 6.02 11.67
C GLN A 86 -7.22 7.33 11.05
N LEU A 87 -7.56 8.48 11.65
CA LEU A 87 -7.10 9.81 11.21
C LEU A 87 -5.60 10.02 11.45
N GLN A 88 -5.05 9.44 12.53
CA GLN A 88 -3.61 9.48 12.78
C GLN A 88 -2.82 8.70 11.73
N LEU A 89 -3.34 7.54 11.31
CA LEU A 89 -2.72 6.64 10.33
C LEU A 89 -3.06 7.00 8.88
N SER A 90 -3.90 8.01 8.62
CA SER A 90 -4.29 8.37 7.26
C SER A 90 -3.28 9.25 6.52
N ARG A 91 -2.04 9.32 7.01
CA ARG A 91 -0.95 9.99 6.28
C ARG A 91 -0.53 9.08 5.12
N GLY A 92 -0.45 9.64 3.92
CA GLY A 92 -0.27 8.88 2.68
C GLY A 92 1.02 8.07 2.61
N GLY A 93 1.12 7.20 1.61
CA GLY A 93 2.23 6.24 1.46
C GLY A 93 3.61 6.91 1.44
N GLN A 94 3.73 8.03 0.72
CA GLN A 94 4.96 8.82 0.62
C GLN A 94 5.47 9.28 1.98
N ALA A 95 4.59 9.76 2.87
CA ALA A 95 4.98 10.22 4.19
C ALA A 95 5.56 9.08 5.06
N ILE A 96 5.14 7.84 4.82
CA ILE A 96 5.68 6.66 5.51
C ILE A 96 7.08 6.35 4.96
N ALA A 97 7.26 6.34 3.64
CA ALA A 97 8.55 6.05 3.02
C ALA A 97 9.62 7.09 3.40
N GLU A 98 9.27 8.37 3.41
CA GLU A 98 10.18 9.46 3.81
C GLU A 98 10.55 9.38 5.29
N ARG A 99 9.62 9.01 6.18
CA ARG A 99 9.90 8.78 7.61
C ARG A 99 10.85 7.62 7.87
N LEU A 100 10.87 6.64 6.99
CA LEU A 100 11.82 5.53 7.02
C LEU A 100 13.17 5.91 6.37
N GLY A 101 13.35 7.16 5.93
CA GLY A 101 14.57 7.63 5.29
C GLY A 101 14.70 7.23 3.82
N GLY A 102 13.60 6.86 3.16
CA GLY A 102 13.61 6.48 1.76
C GLY A 102 13.89 7.66 0.82
N ARG A 103 14.70 7.42 -0.21
CA ARG A 103 14.96 8.36 -1.30
C ARG A 103 14.18 7.96 -2.56
N LEU A 104 13.40 8.88 -3.12
CA LEU A 104 12.65 8.67 -4.37
C LEU A 104 13.60 8.50 -5.58
N ILE A 105 13.33 7.51 -6.45
CA ILE A 105 14.21 7.21 -7.60
C ILE A 105 13.57 7.26 -9.00
N ASN A 106 12.23 7.35 -9.13
CA ASN A 106 11.51 7.18 -10.41
C ASN A 106 12.06 7.98 -11.60
N LEU A 107 12.49 9.23 -11.39
CA LEU A 107 12.92 10.13 -12.48
C LEU A 107 14.44 10.30 -12.56
N SER A 108 15.19 9.78 -11.57
CA SER A 108 16.62 10.04 -11.42
C SER A 108 17.36 8.81 -10.88
N PRO A 109 17.29 7.64 -11.56
CA PRO A 109 18.04 6.48 -11.13
C PRO A 109 19.54 6.74 -11.30
N GLN A 110 20.30 6.56 -10.21
CA GLN A 110 21.73 6.86 -10.14
C GLN A 110 22.61 5.68 -10.56
N SER A 111 22.07 4.46 -10.52
CA SER A 111 22.81 3.23 -10.83
C SER A 111 22.06 2.28 -11.76
N LEU A 112 22.75 1.27 -12.31
CA LEU A 112 22.12 0.26 -13.17
C LEU A 112 21.13 -0.61 -12.38
N GLU A 113 21.40 -0.85 -11.10
CA GLU A 113 20.53 -1.62 -10.22
C GLU A 113 19.24 -0.87 -9.90
N GLU A 114 19.29 0.45 -9.72
CA GLU A 114 18.09 1.29 -9.58
C GLU A 114 17.26 1.29 -10.87
N ARG A 115 17.89 1.35 -12.04
CA ARG A 115 17.19 1.20 -13.34
C ARG A 115 16.54 -0.17 -13.48
N ARG A 116 17.26 -1.23 -13.12
CA ARG A 116 16.72 -2.60 -13.12
C ARG A 116 15.49 -2.71 -12.23
N LEU A 117 15.53 -2.11 -11.04
CA LEU A 117 14.40 -2.05 -10.12
C LEU A 117 13.20 -1.33 -10.75
N LEU A 118 13.39 -0.15 -11.34
CA LEU A 118 12.31 0.58 -11.99
C LEU A 118 11.66 -0.23 -13.12
N ASN A 119 12.47 -0.88 -13.97
CA ASN A 119 11.96 -1.77 -15.01
C ASN A 119 11.11 -2.92 -14.42
N VAL A 120 11.58 -3.54 -13.33
CA VAL A 120 10.83 -4.60 -12.64
C VAL A 120 9.52 -4.08 -12.05
N VAL A 121 9.51 -2.88 -11.46
CA VAL A 121 8.29 -2.26 -10.93
C VAL A 121 7.29 -1.97 -12.04
N GLU A 122 7.73 -1.47 -13.19
CA GLU A 122 6.87 -1.26 -14.37
C GLU A 122 6.28 -2.57 -14.89
N GLU A 123 7.09 -3.62 -15.01
CA GLU A 123 6.63 -4.95 -15.40
C GLU A 123 5.57 -5.50 -14.45
N MET A 124 5.75 -5.33 -13.14
CA MET A 124 4.80 -5.80 -12.14
C MET A 124 3.54 -4.93 -12.05
N ALA A 125 3.64 -3.63 -12.38
CA ALA A 125 2.47 -2.76 -12.55
C ALA A 125 1.60 -3.26 -13.71
N LEU A 126 2.22 -3.57 -14.86
CA LEU A 126 1.53 -4.14 -16.02
C LEU A 126 0.92 -5.51 -15.69
N ALA A 127 1.69 -6.41 -15.08
CA ALA A 127 1.22 -7.76 -14.74
C ALA A 127 0.08 -7.76 -13.71
N SER A 128 0.08 -6.80 -12.77
CA SER A 128 -0.96 -6.67 -11.75
C SER A 128 -2.15 -5.80 -12.19
N GLY A 129 -2.05 -5.12 -13.35
CA GLY A 129 -3.08 -4.20 -13.84
C GLY A 129 -3.24 -2.96 -12.96
N THR A 130 -2.16 -2.53 -12.32
CA THR A 130 -2.11 -1.34 -11.47
C THR A 130 -1.19 -0.31 -12.09
N SER A 131 -1.38 0.96 -11.72
CA SER A 131 -0.49 2.03 -12.16
C SER A 131 0.85 1.96 -11.42
N VAL A 132 1.95 2.33 -12.10
CA VAL A 132 3.29 2.40 -11.50
C VAL A 132 3.28 3.31 -10.26
N PRO A 133 3.62 2.80 -9.06
CA PRO A 133 3.74 3.59 -7.86
C PRO A 133 5.11 4.30 -7.77
N PRO A 134 5.23 5.39 -7.01
CA PRO A 134 6.52 5.93 -6.61
C PRO A 134 7.38 4.89 -5.88
N VAL A 135 8.67 4.87 -6.17
CA VAL A 135 9.66 3.90 -5.68
C VAL A 135 10.71 4.62 -4.85
N TYR A 136 10.88 4.16 -3.61
CA TYR A 136 11.82 4.69 -2.64
C TYR A 136 12.91 3.66 -2.34
N VAL A 137 14.16 4.10 -2.34
CA VAL A 137 15.31 3.29 -1.92
C VAL A 137 15.70 3.67 -0.50
N LEU A 138 15.80 2.67 0.37
CA LEU A 138 16.29 2.81 1.74
C LEU A 138 17.74 2.31 1.80
N ASP A 139 18.62 3.11 2.40
CA ASP A 139 20.03 2.75 2.61
C ASP A 139 20.16 1.79 3.80
N ASP A 140 19.79 0.53 3.58
CA ASP A 140 19.86 -0.58 4.54
C ASP A 140 20.43 -1.82 3.86
N VAL A 141 21.16 -2.65 4.62
CA VAL A 141 21.81 -3.89 4.14
C VAL A 141 20.90 -5.11 4.19
N GLY A 142 19.81 -5.07 4.97
CA GLY A 142 18.81 -6.13 5.03
C GLY A 142 18.10 -6.34 3.69
N ILE A 143 17.57 -7.54 3.44
CA ILE A 143 16.74 -7.80 2.25
C ILE A 143 15.29 -7.53 2.62
N ASN A 144 14.80 -6.34 2.28
CA ASN A 144 13.44 -5.94 2.60
C ASN A 144 12.82 -5.02 1.52
N ALA A 145 11.51 -5.11 1.38
CA ALA A 145 10.65 -4.25 0.58
C ALA A 145 9.31 -4.07 1.31
N PHE A 146 8.57 -3.01 0.98
CA PHE A 146 7.25 -2.76 1.55
C PHE A 146 6.38 -1.93 0.60
N ALA A 147 5.07 -2.14 0.65
CA ALA A 147 4.06 -1.24 0.11
C ALA A 147 3.44 -0.38 1.23
N ALA A 148 3.34 0.93 1.00
CA ALA A 148 2.68 1.86 1.92
C ALA A 148 1.65 2.74 1.19
N GLY A 149 0.54 3.08 1.85
CA GLY A 149 -0.54 3.91 1.30
C GLY A 149 -1.93 3.42 1.73
N LEU A 150 -2.98 4.20 1.45
CA LEU A 150 -4.37 3.79 1.76
C LEU A 150 -5.16 3.27 0.55
N THR A 151 -4.77 3.71 -0.64
CA THR A 151 -5.40 3.34 -1.90
C THR A 151 -4.32 3.04 -2.93
N PRO A 152 -4.62 2.31 -4.02
CA PRO A 152 -3.65 2.09 -5.09
C PRO A 152 -3.10 3.38 -5.73
N GLN A 153 -3.82 4.50 -5.58
CA GLN A 153 -3.42 5.80 -6.14
C GLN A 153 -2.38 6.51 -5.29
N ASP A 154 -2.38 6.27 -3.97
CA ASP A 154 -1.45 6.81 -2.97
C ASP A 154 -0.39 5.76 -2.54
N ALA A 155 -0.39 4.61 -3.21
CA ALA A 155 0.55 3.53 -2.92
C ALA A 155 1.96 3.91 -3.36
N VAL A 156 2.94 3.60 -2.50
CA VAL A 156 4.38 3.69 -2.80
C VAL A 156 5.04 2.35 -2.49
N ILE A 157 6.15 2.06 -3.17
CA ILE A 157 6.99 0.90 -2.90
C ILE A 157 8.31 1.40 -2.30
N GLY A 158 8.63 0.93 -1.10
CA GLY A 158 9.95 1.09 -0.51
C GLY A 158 10.76 -0.19 -0.66
N ILE A 159 12.05 -0.06 -0.96
CA ILE A 159 12.96 -1.20 -1.07
C ILE A 159 14.34 -0.84 -0.58
N THR A 160 14.98 -1.79 0.09
CA THR A 160 16.33 -1.64 0.64
C THR A 160 17.41 -1.80 -0.41
N ARG A 161 18.55 -1.13 -0.21
CA ARG A 161 19.75 -1.35 -1.02
C ARG A 161 20.24 -2.80 -0.93
N GLY A 162 20.12 -3.43 0.23
CA GLY A 162 20.38 -4.85 0.44
C GLY A 162 19.59 -5.75 -0.52
N ALA A 163 18.28 -5.53 -0.64
CA ALA A 163 17.45 -6.25 -1.61
C ALA A 163 17.85 -5.99 -3.05
N ILE A 164 18.11 -4.73 -3.41
CA ILE A 164 18.51 -4.35 -4.78
C ILE A 164 19.84 -5.02 -5.17
N CYS A 165 20.80 -5.13 -4.27
CA CYS A 165 22.13 -5.67 -4.58
C CYS A 165 22.22 -7.21 -4.47
N GLN A 166 21.48 -7.84 -3.55
CA GLN A 166 21.60 -9.28 -3.27
C GLN A 166 20.63 -10.15 -4.07
N LEU A 167 19.49 -9.59 -4.47
CA LEU A 167 18.51 -10.32 -5.26
C LEU A 167 18.89 -10.29 -6.75
N SER A 168 18.75 -11.44 -7.38
CA SER A 168 18.74 -11.54 -8.84
C SER A 168 17.53 -10.80 -9.39
N ARG A 169 17.52 -10.56 -10.70
CA ARG A 169 16.41 -9.88 -11.37
C ARG A 169 15.08 -10.61 -11.14
N ASP A 170 15.08 -11.94 -11.25
CA ASP A 170 13.88 -12.76 -11.09
C ASP A 170 13.41 -12.77 -9.63
N GLU A 171 14.33 -12.89 -8.66
CA GLU A 171 13.97 -12.82 -7.24
C GLU A 171 13.42 -11.42 -6.87
N LEU A 172 14.00 -10.37 -7.44
CA LEU A 172 13.51 -9.00 -7.28
C LEU A 172 12.10 -8.85 -7.87
N GLN A 173 11.82 -9.44 -9.04
CA GLN A 173 10.46 -9.50 -9.58
C GLN A 173 9.50 -10.21 -8.62
N GLY A 174 9.91 -11.33 -8.01
CA GLY A 174 9.11 -12.06 -7.03
C GLY A 174 8.74 -11.19 -5.81
N VAL A 175 9.72 -10.49 -5.24
CA VAL A 175 9.52 -9.57 -4.11
C VAL A 175 8.60 -8.42 -4.49
N ILE A 176 8.85 -7.76 -5.62
CA ILE A 176 8.03 -6.63 -6.06
C ILE A 176 6.60 -7.09 -6.41
N ALA A 177 6.43 -8.27 -7.03
CA ALA A 177 5.12 -8.84 -7.32
C ALA A 177 4.29 -9.12 -6.06
N HIS A 178 4.97 -9.55 -4.98
CA HIS A 178 4.35 -9.72 -3.67
C HIS A 178 3.83 -8.39 -3.12
N GLU A 179 4.63 -7.33 -3.16
CA GLU A 179 4.22 -5.98 -2.75
C GLU A 179 3.05 -5.43 -3.59
N PHE A 180 3.07 -5.67 -4.91
CA PHE A 180 1.94 -5.31 -5.78
C PHE A 180 0.65 -6.06 -5.40
N SER A 181 0.73 -7.29 -4.90
CA SER A 181 -0.46 -8.00 -4.41
C SER A 181 -1.10 -7.30 -3.22
N HIS A 182 -0.30 -6.74 -2.31
CA HIS A 182 -0.81 -5.94 -1.19
C HIS A 182 -1.49 -4.67 -1.64
N ILE A 183 -0.97 -4.02 -2.68
CA ILE A 183 -1.59 -2.84 -3.30
C ILE A 183 -2.91 -3.23 -3.97
N PHE A 184 -2.88 -4.24 -4.85
CA PHE A 184 -4.03 -4.68 -5.65
C PHE A 184 -5.19 -5.16 -4.78
N HIS A 185 -4.90 -5.98 -3.77
CA HIS A 185 -5.93 -6.52 -2.88
C HIS A 185 -6.28 -5.61 -1.68
N GLY A 186 -5.69 -4.41 -1.60
CA GLY A 186 -6.00 -3.41 -0.58
C GLY A 186 -5.62 -3.79 0.86
N ASP A 187 -4.51 -4.53 1.04
CA ASP A 187 -4.04 -4.98 2.35
C ASP A 187 -3.74 -3.84 3.30
N MET A 188 -3.11 -2.79 2.78
CA MET A 188 -2.74 -1.63 3.58
C MET A 188 -3.98 -0.98 4.23
N ARG A 189 -5.09 -0.85 3.48
CA ARG A 189 -6.37 -0.34 3.99
C ARG A 189 -6.98 -1.27 5.04
N LEU A 190 -6.93 -2.57 4.79
CA LEU A 190 -7.45 -3.59 5.71
C LEU A 190 -6.68 -3.56 7.04
N ASN A 191 -5.35 -3.60 6.98
CA ASN A 191 -4.49 -3.55 8.16
C ASN A 191 -4.69 -2.26 8.95
N THR A 192 -4.76 -1.09 8.29
CA THR A 192 -5.05 0.19 8.97
C THR A 192 -6.39 0.15 9.70
N ARG A 193 -7.45 -0.40 9.08
CA ARG A 193 -8.76 -0.56 9.76
C ARG A 193 -8.68 -1.49 10.98
N LEU A 194 -7.98 -2.62 10.86
CA LEU A 194 -7.81 -3.55 11.97
C LEU A 194 -7.05 -2.90 13.14
N VAL A 195 -5.94 -2.19 12.85
CA VAL A 195 -5.19 -1.42 13.86
C VAL A 195 -6.07 -0.37 14.53
N SER A 196 -6.88 0.36 13.76
CA SER A 196 -7.82 1.35 14.28
C SER A 196 -8.84 0.74 15.25
N VAL A 197 -9.52 -0.35 14.87
CA VAL A 197 -10.49 -1.05 15.73
C VAL A 197 -9.83 -1.55 17.03
N LEU A 198 -8.64 -2.14 16.93
CA LEU A 198 -7.90 -2.63 18.10
C LEU A 198 -7.47 -1.50 19.02
N HIS A 199 -7.13 -0.33 18.49
CA HIS A 199 -6.85 0.85 19.30
C HIS A 199 -8.09 1.36 20.03
N GLY A 200 -9.26 1.33 19.39
CA GLY A 200 -10.54 1.61 20.05
C GLY A 200 -10.81 0.70 21.24
N ILE A 201 -10.54 -0.61 21.10
CA ILE A 201 -10.64 -1.57 22.21
C ILE A 201 -9.60 -1.27 23.30
N LEU A 202 -8.35 -1.02 22.90
CA LEU A 202 -7.25 -0.71 23.83
C LEU A 202 -7.58 0.52 24.70
N LEU A 203 -8.27 1.51 24.15
CA LEU A 203 -8.67 2.71 24.87
C LEU A 203 -9.52 2.39 26.10
N LEU A 204 -10.37 1.35 26.06
CA LEU A 204 -11.10 0.88 27.24
C LEU A 204 -10.14 0.45 28.35
N GLY A 205 -9.12 -0.33 28.01
CA GLY A 205 -8.10 -0.80 28.94
C GLY A 205 -7.25 0.35 29.52
N LEU A 206 -6.93 1.34 28.68
CA LEU A 206 -6.22 2.55 29.10
C LEU A 206 -7.04 3.41 30.07
N ILE A 207 -8.34 3.59 29.80
CA ILE A 207 -9.28 4.28 30.69
C ILE A 207 -9.39 3.53 32.02
N GLY A 208 -9.57 2.21 31.98
CA GLY A 208 -9.60 1.39 33.19
C GLY A 208 -8.34 1.54 34.03
N GLY A 209 -7.16 1.45 33.40
CA GLY A 209 -5.88 1.67 34.08
C GLY A 209 -5.70 3.09 34.62
N PHE A 210 -6.23 4.10 33.94
CA PHE A 210 -6.25 5.48 34.44
C PHE A 210 -7.11 5.61 35.70
N LEU A 211 -8.33 5.05 35.71
CA LEU A 211 -9.23 5.05 36.87
C LEU A 211 -8.62 4.37 38.10
N LEU A 212 -7.88 3.27 37.90
CA LEU A 212 -7.17 2.57 38.98
C LEU A 212 -6.02 3.39 39.57
N ARG A 213 -5.30 4.16 38.74
CA ARG A 213 -4.19 5.01 39.20
C ARG A 213 -4.66 6.31 39.85
N SER A 214 -5.76 6.88 39.38
CA SER A 214 -6.31 8.12 39.93
C SER A 214 -6.96 7.89 41.29
N SER A 215 -7.61 6.74 41.50
CA SER A 215 -8.20 6.34 42.79
C SER A 215 -7.18 5.99 43.88
N GLY A 216 -5.94 5.62 43.52
CA GLY A 216 -4.87 5.32 44.49
C GLY A 216 -4.08 6.51 45.04
N ARG A 217 -4.28 7.73 44.49
CA ARG A 217 -3.49 8.94 44.82
C ARG A 217 -4.20 9.94 45.74
N GLY A 218 -5.48 9.74 46.07
CA GLY A 218 -6.28 10.69 46.84
C GLY A 218 -7.03 10.04 48.00
N SER A 219 -6.69 10.46 49.22
CA SER A 219 -7.46 10.34 50.47
C SER A 219 -7.44 8.99 51.22
N ARG A 220 -6.74 9.00 52.36
CA ARG A 220 -6.86 8.04 53.48
C ARG A 220 -8.12 8.27 54.33
N SER A 221 -9.08 9.06 53.88
CA SER A 221 -10.24 9.45 54.68
C SER A 221 -11.53 8.95 54.05
N SER A 222 -12.25 8.17 54.85
CA SER A 222 -13.61 7.65 54.70
C SER A 222 -13.85 6.59 53.63
N ARG A 223 -14.38 5.49 54.14
CA ARG A 223 -14.86 4.26 53.51
C ARG A 223 -16.12 4.57 52.70
N ASP A 224 -15.96 5.29 51.60
CA ASP A 224 -17.08 5.73 50.78
C ASP A 224 -17.32 4.78 49.60
N ASN A 225 -18.59 4.43 49.35
CA ASN A 225 -18.97 3.45 48.33
C ASN A 225 -18.62 3.94 46.91
N SER A 226 -18.49 5.26 46.73
CA SER A 226 -18.05 5.93 45.50
C SER A 226 -16.68 5.45 44.99
N VAL A 227 -15.71 5.29 45.90
CA VAL A 227 -14.36 4.81 45.55
C VAL A 227 -14.39 3.34 45.13
N ALA A 228 -15.23 2.52 45.78
CA ALA A 228 -15.39 1.11 45.44
C ALA A 228 -16.01 0.92 44.04
N ILE A 229 -17.02 1.73 43.67
CA ILE A 229 -17.59 1.71 42.30
C ILE A 229 -16.52 2.04 41.27
N VAL A 230 -15.77 3.14 41.45
CA VAL A 230 -14.75 3.60 40.50
C VAL A 230 -13.65 2.55 40.32
N LEU A 231 -13.22 1.92 41.41
CA LEU A 231 -12.25 0.81 41.36
C LEU A 231 -12.81 -0.39 40.61
N ALA A 232 -14.05 -0.80 40.89
CA ALA A 232 -14.67 -1.95 40.22
C ALA A 232 -14.86 -1.72 38.70
N ILE A 233 -15.29 -0.52 38.31
CA ILE A 233 -15.35 -0.10 36.90
C ILE A 233 -13.95 -0.09 36.27
N GLY A 234 -12.97 0.48 36.98
CA GLY A 234 -11.58 0.55 36.56
C GLY A 234 -10.97 -0.82 36.29
N VAL A 235 -11.13 -1.78 37.21
CA VAL A 235 -10.67 -3.17 37.06
C VAL A 235 -11.38 -3.83 35.88
N THR A 236 -12.70 -3.68 35.77
CA THR A 236 -13.50 -4.28 34.69
C THR A 236 -13.01 -3.82 33.32
N LEU A 237 -12.90 -2.50 33.12
CA LEU A 237 -12.42 -1.91 31.87
C LEU A 237 -10.97 -2.28 31.57
N TRP A 238 -10.12 -2.33 32.60
CA TRP A 238 -8.73 -2.73 32.45
C TRP A 238 -8.62 -4.19 31.97
N VAL A 239 -9.22 -5.13 32.69
CA VAL A 239 -9.17 -6.56 32.36
C VAL A 239 -9.78 -6.82 30.97
N LEU A 240 -11.00 -6.35 30.73
CA LEU A 240 -11.69 -6.61 29.47
C LEU A 240 -11.05 -5.88 28.29
N GLY A 241 -10.58 -4.64 28.47
CA GLY A 241 -9.88 -3.89 27.43
C GLY A 241 -8.59 -4.57 26.99
N TYR A 242 -7.72 -4.95 27.93
CA TYR A 242 -6.46 -5.65 27.61
C TYR A 242 -6.70 -7.06 27.06
N ALA A 243 -7.65 -7.82 27.61
CA ALA A 243 -8.03 -9.13 27.07
C ALA A 243 -8.58 -9.00 25.64
N GLY A 244 -9.45 -8.03 25.39
CA GLY A 244 -9.99 -7.73 24.06
C GLY A 244 -8.90 -7.37 23.05
N THR A 245 -7.94 -6.52 23.44
CA THR A 245 -6.78 -6.19 22.59
C THR A 245 -5.90 -7.42 22.32
N PHE A 246 -5.68 -8.28 23.32
CA PHE A 246 -4.90 -9.51 23.16
C PHE A 246 -5.51 -10.47 22.13
N PHE A 247 -6.79 -10.83 22.29
CA PHE A 247 -7.47 -11.72 21.33
C PHE A 247 -7.66 -11.07 19.97
N GLY A 248 -7.92 -9.76 19.94
CA GLY A 248 -7.98 -9.01 18.69
C GLY A 248 -6.65 -9.02 17.93
N ASN A 249 -5.52 -8.85 18.62
CA ASN A 249 -4.20 -8.98 18.00
C ASN A 249 -3.96 -10.39 17.44
N LEU A 250 -4.44 -11.45 18.10
CA LEU A 250 -4.36 -12.82 17.60
C LEU A 250 -5.13 -13.02 16.29
N ILE A 251 -6.37 -12.49 16.21
CA ILE A 251 -7.17 -12.55 14.98
C ILE A 251 -6.51 -11.71 13.88
N LYS A 252 -6.04 -10.49 14.20
CA LYS A 252 -5.31 -9.64 13.24
C LYS A 252 -4.08 -10.36 12.68
N ALA A 253 -3.27 -10.98 13.54
CA ALA A 253 -2.09 -11.73 13.12
C ALA A 253 -2.48 -12.90 12.20
N ALA A 254 -3.57 -13.61 12.50
CA ALA A 254 -4.09 -14.67 11.64
C ALA A 254 -4.57 -14.14 10.27
N VAL A 255 -5.23 -12.98 10.23
CA VAL A 255 -5.62 -12.32 8.98
C VAL A 255 -4.38 -11.95 8.17
N SER A 256 -3.38 -11.33 8.81
CA SER A 256 -2.11 -10.93 8.20
C SER A 256 -1.43 -12.12 7.52
N ARG A 257 -1.22 -13.23 8.25
CA ARG A 257 -0.61 -14.45 7.69
C ARG A 257 -1.38 -14.98 6.49
N GLN A 258 -2.70 -14.88 6.51
CA GLN A 258 -3.52 -15.35 5.39
C GLN A 258 -3.36 -14.47 4.14
N ARG A 259 -3.14 -13.16 4.32
CA ARG A 259 -2.86 -12.20 3.27
C ARG A 259 -1.45 -12.37 2.69
N GLU A 260 -0.47 -12.73 3.51
CA GLU A 260 0.87 -13.12 3.02
C GLU A 260 0.80 -14.31 2.06
N PHE A 261 0.03 -15.35 2.39
CA PHE A 261 -0.14 -16.50 1.49
C PHE A 261 -0.87 -16.14 0.18
N LEU A 262 -1.80 -15.18 0.25
CA LEU A 262 -2.45 -14.65 -0.95
C LEU A 262 -1.43 -13.88 -1.80
N ALA A 263 -0.59 -13.06 -1.16
CA ALA A 263 0.45 -12.29 -1.81
C ALA A 263 1.51 -13.18 -2.48
N ASP A 264 1.95 -14.25 -1.82
CA ASP A 264 2.85 -15.25 -2.41
C ASP A 264 2.24 -15.92 -3.64
N ALA A 265 0.98 -16.37 -3.55
CA ALA A 265 0.29 -17.00 -4.69
C ALA A 265 0.08 -16.02 -5.85
N SER A 266 -0.18 -14.74 -5.57
CA SER A 266 -0.28 -13.69 -6.58
C SER A 266 1.07 -13.31 -7.17
N ALA A 267 2.15 -13.35 -6.38
CA ALA A 267 3.50 -13.14 -6.90
C ALA A 267 3.85 -14.20 -7.96
N VAL A 268 3.53 -15.47 -7.70
CA VAL A 268 3.66 -16.55 -8.70
C VAL A 268 2.77 -16.30 -9.93
N GLN A 269 1.55 -15.79 -9.75
CA GLN A 269 0.65 -15.47 -10.86
C GLN A 269 1.19 -14.33 -11.75
N TYR A 270 1.66 -13.24 -11.14
CA TYR A 270 2.15 -12.06 -11.85
C TYR A 270 3.49 -12.33 -12.55
N THR A 271 4.41 -13.01 -11.89
CA THR A 271 5.73 -13.36 -12.45
C THR A 271 5.70 -14.57 -13.37
N ARG A 272 4.71 -15.46 -13.18
CA ARG A 272 4.61 -16.78 -13.83
C ARG A 272 5.80 -17.69 -13.57
N ASN A 273 6.58 -17.37 -12.54
CA ASN A 273 7.79 -18.09 -12.17
C ASN A 273 7.76 -18.33 -10.66
N PRO A 274 7.48 -19.54 -10.17
CA PRO A 274 7.47 -19.83 -8.74
C PRO A 274 8.85 -19.69 -8.09
N ASP A 275 9.93 -19.87 -8.84
CA ASP A 275 11.29 -19.79 -8.33
C ASP A 275 11.71 -18.35 -7.99
N SER A 276 11.02 -17.34 -8.54
CA SER A 276 11.25 -15.93 -8.23
C SER A 276 11.09 -15.65 -6.73
N ILE A 277 9.86 -15.78 -6.23
CA ILE A 277 9.51 -15.53 -4.84
C ILE A 277 10.14 -16.58 -3.91
N ALA A 278 10.21 -17.86 -4.32
CA ALA A 278 10.82 -18.90 -3.52
C ALA A 278 12.34 -18.68 -3.34
N GLY A 279 13.04 -18.24 -4.39
CA GLY A 279 14.46 -17.90 -4.33
C GLY A 279 14.73 -16.73 -3.37
N ALA A 280 13.93 -15.67 -3.47
CA ALA A 280 14.02 -14.53 -2.56
C ALA A 280 13.83 -14.94 -1.09
N LEU A 281 12.79 -15.73 -0.78
CA LEU A 281 12.52 -16.23 0.56
C LEU A 281 13.65 -17.11 1.11
N LYS A 282 14.24 -17.97 0.26
CA LYS A 282 15.40 -18.78 0.63
C LYS A 282 16.60 -17.91 0.96
N LYS A 283 16.90 -16.88 0.15
CA LYS A 283 18.00 -15.95 0.44
C LYS A 283 17.79 -15.18 1.74
N ILE A 284 16.57 -14.75 2.04
CA ILE A 284 16.27 -14.05 3.30
C ILE A 284 16.50 -14.98 4.49
N GLY A 285 16.07 -16.24 4.42
CA GLY A 285 16.28 -17.20 5.50
C GLY A 285 17.76 -17.60 5.70
N GLY A 286 18.60 -17.43 4.68
CA GLY A 286 20.04 -17.69 4.74
C GLY A 286 20.92 -16.46 4.99
N ASN A 287 20.33 -15.27 5.10
CA ASN A 287 21.06 -14.02 5.33
C ASN A 287 21.12 -13.70 6.84
N LEU A 288 22.31 -13.35 7.34
CA LEU A 288 22.55 -12.96 8.73
C LEU A 288 21.68 -11.77 9.19
N TYR A 289 21.40 -10.82 8.29
CA TYR A 289 20.57 -9.64 8.57
C TYR A 289 19.07 -9.89 8.34
N GLY A 290 18.71 -11.00 7.67
CA GLY A 290 17.34 -11.31 7.29
C GLY A 290 16.62 -10.16 6.58
N SER A 291 15.42 -9.82 7.07
CA SER A 291 14.57 -8.74 6.55
C SER A 291 14.39 -7.57 7.54
N GLN A 292 15.19 -7.49 8.62
CA GLN A 292 15.09 -6.38 9.57
C GLN A 292 15.62 -5.08 8.97
N LEU A 293 14.91 -3.96 9.20
CA LEU A 293 15.44 -2.62 8.96
C LEU A 293 16.11 -2.08 10.23
N GLN A 294 17.23 -1.38 10.07
CA GLN A 294 17.96 -0.70 11.14
C GLN A 294 17.53 0.76 11.35
N ALA A 295 16.57 1.26 10.57
CA ALA A 295 16.08 2.65 10.67
C ALA A 295 15.51 2.98 12.07
N GLY A 296 15.69 4.23 12.54
CA GLY A 296 15.28 4.63 13.90
C GLY A 296 13.78 4.48 14.23
N HIS A 297 12.91 4.45 13.21
CA HIS A 297 11.46 4.21 13.34
C HIS A 297 11.03 2.79 12.93
N ALA A 298 11.99 1.87 12.72
CA ALA A 298 11.74 0.53 12.19
C ALA A 298 10.68 -0.26 13.00
N ALA A 299 10.75 -0.20 14.33
CA ALA A 299 9.84 -0.94 15.20
C ALA A 299 8.35 -0.59 14.96
N GLU A 300 8.04 0.67 14.64
CA GLU A 300 6.67 1.14 14.39
C GLU A 300 6.08 0.58 13.09
N PHE A 301 6.92 0.28 12.11
CA PHE A 301 6.54 -0.17 10.77
C PHE A 301 6.89 -1.65 10.50
N SER A 302 7.30 -2.39 11.53
CA SER A 302 7.70 -3.81 11.47
C SER A 302 6.69 -4.76 10.82
N HIS A 303 5.41 -4.40 10.83
CA HIS A 303 4.31 -5.17 10.22
C HIS A 303 4.17 -4.96 8.71
N MET A 304 4.96 -4.07 8.10
CA MET A 304 5.00 -3.84 6.66
C MET A 304 6.22 -4.49 6.00
N TYR A 305 7.04 -5.22 6.76
CA TYR A 305 8.28 -5.81 6.24
C TYR A 305 7.98 -7.06 5.42
N PHE A 306 8.78 -7.29 4.38
CA PHE A 306 8.64 -8.42 3.47
C PHE A 306 8.74 -9.79 4.16
N ALA A 307 9.53 -9.89 5.24
CA ALA A 307 9.57 -11.06 6.11
C ALA A 307 9.76 -10.66 7.58
N ALA A 308 9.40 -11.57 8.49
CA ALA A 308 9.69 -11.42 9.91
C ALA A 308 11.21 -11.23 10.10
N GLY A 309 11.56 -10.20 10.85
CA GLY A 309 12.92 -10.05 11.31
C GLY A 309 13.32 -11.22 12.21
N ILE A 310 14.57 -11.68 12.15
CA ILE A 310 15.05 -12.83 12.93
C ILE A 310 15.10 -12.47 14.43
N SER A 311 13.95 -12.44 15.11
CA SER A 311 13.85 -12.33 16.57
C SER A 311 13.14 -13.56 17.12
N GLN A 312 13.86 -14.68 17.09
CA GLN A 312 13.47 -16.05 17.48
C GLN A 312 12.86 -16.25 18.90
N ALA A 313 12.45 -15.23 19.64
CA ALA A 313 12.06 -15.38 21.05
C ALA A 313 10.56 -15.13 21.37
N LEU A 314 9.75 -14.53 20.49
CA LEU A 314 8.32 -14.23 20.79
C LEU A 314 7.36 -14.45 19.60
N GLU A 315 7.64 -15.39 18.71
CA GLU A 315 7.07 -15.43 17.34
C GLU A 315 6.11 -16.60 17.02
N GLY A 316 5.35 -17.09 18.00
CA GLY A 316 4.36 -18.14 17.75
C GLY A 316 3.01 -17.58 17.24
N MET A 317 2.17 -17.17 18.18
CA MET A 317 0.76 -16.85 17.89
C MET A 317 0.54 -15.41 17.39
N LEU A 318 1.41 -14.47 17.79
CA LEU A 318 1.31 -13.04 17.46
C LEU A 318 2.12 -12.62 16.21
N ALA A 319 2.83 -13.55 15.57
CA ALA A 319 3.60 -13.26 14.36
C ALA A 319 2.69 -12.80 13.20
N THR A 320 3.00 -11.64 12.61
CA THR A 320 2.24 -11.06 11.48
C THR A 320 2.57 -11.75 10.15
N HIS A 321 3.76 -12.34 10.04
CA HIS A 321 4.19 -13.14 8.89
C HIS A 321 4.21 -14.62 9.24
N PRO A 322 3.83 -15.50 8.31
CA PRO A 322 3.98 -16.93 8.50
C PRO A 322 5.47 -17.33 8.42
N PRO A 323 5.87 -18.43 9.07
CA PRO A 323 7.24 -18.94 8.99
C PRO A 323 7.70 -19.12 7.55
N LEU A 324 8.97 -18.78 7.26
CA LEU A 324 9.54 -18.79 5.91
C LEU A 324 9.47 -20.17 5.27
N ASP A 325 9.78 -21.20 6.05
CA ASP A 325 9.66 -22.61 5.69
C ASP A 325 8.25 -22.98 5.22
N GLN A 326 7.21 -22.50 5.90
CA GLN A 326 5.82 -22.72 5.47
C GLN A 326 5.49 -22.00 4.16
N ARG A 327 6.04 -20.80 3.93
CA ARG A 327 5.85 -20.06 2.66
C ARG A 327 6.55 -20.80 1.52
N ILE A 328 7.82 -21.17 1.71
CA ILE A 328 8.63 -21.85 0.71
C ILE A 328 8.01 -23.21 0.35
N LEU A 329 7.61 -24.03 1.33
CA LEU A 329 6.98 -25.34 1.08
C LEU A 329 5.65 -25.24 0.33
N ARG A 330 4.91 -24.14 0.47
CA ARG A 330 3.66 -23.93 -0.29
C ARG A 330 3.91 -23.61 -1.76
N ILE A 331 4.99 -22.88 -2.05
CA ILE A 331 5.39 -22.51 -3.41
C ILE A 331 6.14 -23.67 -4.09
N THR A 332 7.12 -24.24 -3.37
CA THR A 332 8.00 -25.33 -3.80
C THR A 332 7.88 -26.50 -2.83
N PRO A 333 6.91 -27.42 -3.02
CA PRO A 333 6.70 -28.57 -2.12
C PRO A 333 7.89 -29.52 -2.02
N GLY A 334 8.79 -29.53 -3.02
CA GLY A 334 10.00 -30.36 -3.05
C GLY A 334 11.23 -29.71 -2.42
N TRP A 335 11.10 -28.61 -1.68
CA TRP A 335 12.25 -27.97 -1.03
C TRP A 335 12.82 -28.83 0.10
N ASP A 336 14.15 -28.89 0.19
CA ASP A 336 14.94 -29.74 1.09
C ASP A 336 15.13 -29.16 2.50
N GLY A 337 14.56 -27.99 2.78
CA GLY A 337 14.66 -27.31 4.07
C GLY A 337 15.99 -26.57 4.30
N ARG A 338 16.87 -26.49 3.30
CA ARG A 338 18.17 -25.81 3.42
C ARG A 338 18.13 -24.41 2.84
N TYR A 339 18.70 -23.47 3.58
CA TYR A 339 18.88 -22.10 3.13
C TYR A 339 20.25 -21.92 2.46
N PRO A 340 20.32 -21.20 1.32
CA PRO A 340 21.60 -20.87 0.68
C PRO A 340 22.38 -19.87 1.54
N HIS A 341 23.71 -20.00 1.56
CA HIS A 341 24.56 -19.00 2.19
C HIS A 341 24.64 -17.76 1.28
N VAL A 342 24.23 -16.60 1.79
CA VAL A 342 24.33 -15.32 1.07
C VAL A 342 25.65 -14.65 1.47
N ALA A 343 26.42 -14.15 0.49
CA ALA A 343 27.66 -13.44 0.76
C ALA A 343 27.40 -12.06 1.36
N GLU A 344 28.21 -11.62 2.32
CA GLU A 344 28.11 -10.28 2.92
C GLU A 344 28.41 -9.19 1.88
N ILE A 345 27.58 -8.14 1.84
CA ILE A 345 27.88 -6.97 1.03
C ILE A 345 29.03 -6.20 1.69
N SER A 346 30.15 -6.03 0.98
CA SER A 346 31.11 -4.98 1.31
C SER A 346 30.51 -3.62 0.92
N THR A 347 30.37 -2.69 1.86
CA THR A 347 29.78 -1.35 1.65
C THR A 347 30.60 -0.43 0.74
N ALA A 348 31.58 -0.95 0.01
CA ALA A 348 32.30 -0.20 -1.01
C ALA A 348 31.43 -0.16 -2.28
N ALA A 349 31.23 1.05 -2.82
CA ALA A 349 30.52 1.27 -4.08
C ALA A 349 31.04 0.31 -5.17
N PRO A 350 30.17 -0.44 -5.89
CA PRO A 350 30.65 -1.40 -6.87
C PRO A 350 31.24 -0.66 -8.08
N GLY A 351 32.53 -0.89 -8.31
CA GLY A 351 33.16 -0.63 -9.59
C GLY A 351 32.55 -1.52 -10.67
N ALA A 352 32.44 -0.96 -11.88
CA ALA A 352 31.93 -1.60 -13.08
C ALA A 352 32.56 -2.99 -13.31
N GLY A 353 31.74 -4.03 -13.36
CA GLY A 353 32.20 -5.39 -13.62
C GLY A 353 31.06 -6.39 -13.66
N GLY A 354 30.35 -6.46 -14.78
CA GLY A 354 29.32 -7.47 -15.04
C GLY A 354 29.08 -7.59 -16.54
N SER A 355 29.59 -8.67 -17.11
CA SER A 355 29.86 -8.95 -18.52
C SER A 355 28.63 -9.06 -19.44
N ASP A 356 28.84 -8.57 -20.66
CA ASP A 356 28.01 -8.70 -21.86
C ASP A 356 27.56 -10.13 -22.21
N SER A 357 26.34 -10.23 -22.73
CA SER A 357 25.92 -11.13 -23.83
C SER A 357 24.42 -10.90 -24.10
N ALA A 358 23.87 -10.79 -25.30
CA ALA A 358 24.41 -10.80 -26.64
C ALA A 358 23.48 -9.93 -27.52
N ALA A 359 24.04 -9.01 -28.30
CA ALA A 359 23.32 -8.28 -29.32
C ALA A 359 23.16 -9.18 -30.55
N SER A 360 21.93 -9.58 -30.86
CA SER A 360 21.61 -10.19 -32.14
C SER A 360 20.99 -9.14 -33.06
N SER A 361 21.76 -8.70 -34.03
CA SER A 361 21.31 -7.96 -35.21
C SER A 361 20.36 -8.82 -36.04
N TYR A 362 19.12 -8.39 -36.19
CA TYR A 362 18.21 -8.95 -37.19
C TYR A 362 17.58 -7.81 -37.98
N GLU A 363 17.69 -7.91 -39.30
CA GLU A 363 17.23 -6.95 -40.29
C GLU A 363 15.71 -6.81 -40.28
N ALA A 364 15.27 -5.58 -40.49
CA ALA A 364 13.87 -5.19 -40.50
C ALA A 364 13.19 -5.64 -41.82
N SER A 365 12.11 -6.40 -41.68
CA SER A 365 11.08 -6.55 -42.70
C SER A 365 9.76 -6.03 -42.15
N ALA A 366 9.16 -5.11 -42.89
CA ALA A 366 8.08 -4.25 -42.47
C ALA A 366 6.68 -4.86 -42.66
N PHE A 367 5.75 -4.26 -41.89
CA PHE A 367 4.34 -4.00 -42.23
C PHE A 367 3.30 -5.13 -42.10
N VAL A 368 2.24 -4.86 -41.32
CA VAL A 368 0.90 -5.41 -41.55
C VAL A 368 -0.14 -4.30 -41.37
N PRO A 369 -0.99 -4.03 -42.37
CA PRO A 369 -2.09 -3.07 -42.29
C PRO A 369 -3.38 -3.71 -41.77
N GLY A 370 -4.23 -2.87 -41.17
CA GLY A 370 -5.67 -3.12 -41.07
C GLY A 370 -6.11 -3.86 -39.81
N LEU A 371 -6.66 -3.12 -38.85
CA LEU A 371 -7.41 -3.66 -37.72
C LEU A 371 -8.70 -4.32 -38.23
N SER A 372 -8.70 -5.65 -38.30
CA SER A 372 -9.92 -6.44 -38.47
C SER A 372 -10.51 -6.79 -37.08
N PRO A 373 -11.84 -7.00 -36.96
CA PRO A 373 -12.45 -7.47 -35.71
C PRO A 373 -11.85 -8.79 -35.20
N ALA A 374 -11.36 -9.64 -36.12
CA ALA A 374 -10.67 -10.89 -35.80
C ALA A 374 -9.31 -10.64 -35.13
N SER A 375 -8.52 -9.69 -35.65
CA SER A 375 -7.22 -9.31 -35.05
C SER A 375 -7.35 -8.70 -33.66
N ALA A 376 -8.47 -8.02 -33.35
CA ALA A 376 -8.75 -7.53 -32.01
C ALA A 376 -9.04 -8.69 -31.04
N SER A 377 -9.80 -9.70 -31.48
CA SER A 377 -10.08 -10.90 -30.65
C SER A 377 -8.82 -11.75 -30.42
N GLU A 378 -7.95 -11.89 -31.41
CA GLU A 378 -6.65 -12.56 -31.25
C GLU A 378 -5.70 -11.77 -30.35
N ALA A 379 -5.65 -10.44 -30.47
CA ALA A 379 -4.87 -9.60 -29.58
C ALA A 379 -5.36 -9.72 -28.12
N ILE A 380 -6.68 -9.83 -27.91
CA ILE A 380 -7.27 -10.08 -26.58
C ILE A 380 -6.90 -11.49 -26.07
N GLY A 381 -6.91 -12.50 -26.94
CA GLY A 381 -6.51 -13.87 -26.58
C GLY A 381 -5.02 -14.00 -26.23
N ALA A 382 -4.17 -13.14 -26.78
CA ALA A 382 -2.75 -13.05 -26.47
C ALA A 382 -2.41 -12.14 -25.28
N ILE A 383 -3.42 -11.58 -24.58
CA ILE A 383 -3.22 -10.79 -23.36
C ILE A 383 -2.63 -11.72 -22.31
N GLY A 384 -1.38 -11.43 -21.93
CA GLY A 384 -0.62 -12.30 -21.06
C GLY A 384 -0.12 -13.56 -21.78
N ASP A 385 0.25 -13.52 -23.05
CA ASP A 385 1.26 -14.42 -23.60
C ASP A 385 1.93 -13.73 -24.80
N PRO A 386 2.79 -12.72 -24.54
CA PRO A 386 3.37 -11.91 -25.60
C PRO A 386 4.29 -12.77 -26.47
N GLN A 387 3.83 -13.07 -27.67
CA GLN A 387 4.61 -13.76 -28.69
C GLN A 387 5.74 -12.86 -29.22
N ALA A 388 6.80 -13.47 -29.78
CA ALA A 388 7.93 -12.73 -30.35
C ALA A 388 7.52 -11.59 -31.33
N PRO A 389 6.51 -11.74 -32.20
CA PRO A 389 6.04 -10.65 -33.05
C PRO A 389 5.48 -9.45 -32.27
N HIS A 390 4.80 -9.68 -31.15
CA HIS A 390 4.28 -8.61 -30.29
C HIS A 390 5.42 -7.83 -29.64
N LEU A 391 6.45 -8.52 -29.17
CA LEU A 391 7.65 -7.89 -28.59
C LEU A 391 8.41 -7.08 -29.63
N LEU A 392 8.54 -7.59 -30.86
CA LEU A 392 9.16 -6.88 -31.98
C LEU A 392 8.36 -5.62 -32.36
N ALA A 393 7.03 -5.73 -32.43
CA ALA A 393 6.15 -4.59 -32.71
C ALA A 393 6.22 -3.53 -31.60
N ALA A 394 6.25 -3.93 -30.33
CA ALA A 394 6.40 -2.99 -29.21
C ALA A 394 7.77 -2.29 -29.26
N ARG A 395 8.85 -3.04 -29.53
CA ARG A 395 10.20 -2.47 -29.68
C ARG A 395 10.31 -1.51 -30.84
N SER A 396 9.75 -1.84 -32.01
CA SER A 396 9.76 -0.93 -33.16
C SER A 396 8.95 0.34 -32.87
N THR A 397 7.80 0.19 -32.22
CA THR A 397 6.95 1.30 -31.79
C THR A 397 7.71 2.26 -30.85
N LEU A 398 8.39 1.72 -29.84
CA LEU A 398 9.21 2.50 -28.92
C LEU A 398 10.44 3.11 -29.60
N ALA A 399 11.08 2.40 -30.53
CA ALA A 399 12.24 2.90 -31.27
C ALA A 399 11.86 4.05 -32.24
N HIS A 400 10.62 4.09 -32.70
CA HIS A 400 10.09 5.18 -33.53
C HIS A 400 9.56 6.38 -32.72
N LEU A 401 9.48 6.28 -31.39
CA LEU A 401 9.12 7.41 -30.54
C LEU A 401 10.28 8.41 -30.53
N ASP A 402 9.98 9.68 -30.80
CA ASP A 402 10.97 10.75 -30.75
C ASP A 402 11.63 10.81 -29.36
N ILE A 403 12.97 10.85 -29.34
CA ILE A 403 13.77 10.81 -28.11
C ILE A 403 13.42 12.00 -27.19
N ALA A 404 13.09 13.17 -27.76
CA ALA A 404 12.67 14.33 -26.97
C ALA A 404 11.33 14.10 -26.28
N LEU A 405 10.36 13.47 -26.96
CA LEU A 405 9.07 13.11 -26.36
C LEU A 405 9.25 12.06 -25.26
N SER A 406 10.04 11.03 -25.54
CA SER A 406 10.37 9.97 -24.57
C SER A 406 11.03 10.56 -23.32
N LYS A 407 12.04 11.41 -23.49
CA LYS A 407 12.75 12.06 -22.38
C LYS A 407 11.84 13.01 -21.59
N ALA A 408 10.97 13.75 -22.28
CA ALA A 408 10.02 14.65 -21.62
C ALA A 408 9.03 13.88 -20.74
N ALA A 409 8.58 12.69 -21.17
CA ALA A 409 7.65 11.86 -20.40
C ALA A 409 8.21 11.48 -19.01
N HIS A 410 9.53 11.36 -18.89
CA HIS A 410 10.23 11.00 -17.66
C HIS A 410 10.67 12.22 -16.82
N SER A 411 9.95 13.34 -16.91
CA SER A 411 10.20 14.53 -16.08
C SER A 411 8.90 15.25 -15.73
N CYS A 412 8.76 15.77 -14.52
CA CYS A 412 7.52 16.44 -14.11
C CYS A 412 7.18 17.65 -14.99
N ASN A 413 8.18 18.45 -15.36
CA ASN A 413 7.99 19.60 -16.23
C ASN A 413 7.67 19.15 -17.66
N GLY A 414 8.34 18.09 -18.15
CA GLY A 414 8.19 17.62 -19.52
C GLY A 414 6.86 16.93 -19.72
N ALA A 415 6.40 16.16 -18.73
CA ALA A 415 5.09 15.53 -18.74
C ALA A 415 3.94 16.56 -18.74
N GLN A 416 4.08 17.66 -18.00
CA GLN A 416 3.14 18.78 -18.08
C GLN A 416 3.15 19.41 -19.48
N ALA A 417 4.34 19.70 -20.02
CA ALA A 417 4.50 20.25 -21.36
C ALA A 417 3.91 19.31 -22.45
N LEU A 418 4.08 18.00 -22.32
CA LEU A 418 3.49 16.99 -23.20
C LEU A 418 1.95 17.06 -23.19
N LEU A 419 1.33 17.13 -22.01
CA LEU A 419 -0.13 17.26 -21.89
C LEU A 419 -0.63 18.57 -22.52
N TYR A 420 0.03 19.70 -22.23
CA TYR A 420 -0.35 20.97 -22.83
C TYR A 420 -0.19 20.94 -24.35
N GLY A 421 0.92 20.44 -24.86
CA GLY A 421 1.17 20.34 -26.29
C GLY A 421 0.21 19.40 -27.02
N MET A 422 -0.25 18.33 -26.37
CA MET A 422 -1.27 17.43 -26.92
C MET A 422 -2.67 18.07 -27.02
N LEU A 423 -2.94 19.13 -26.25
CA LEU A 423 -4.18 19.91 -26.27
C LEU A 423 -4.11 21.17 -27.15
N LEU A 424 -2.93 21.51 -27.69
CA LEU A 424 -2.83 22.62 -28.62
C LEU A 424 -3.52 22.26 -29.93
N ASP A 425 -4.30 23.21 -30.44
CA ASP A 425 -5.01 23.05 -31.70
C ASP A 425 -4.02 22.89 -32.88
N PRO A 426 -4.30 22.02 -33.87
CA PRO A 426 -3.44 21.90 -35.05
C PRO A 426 -3.34 23.20 -35.87
N VAL A 427 -4.31 24.10 -35.77
CA VAL A 427 -4.31 25.40 -36.44
C VAL A 427 -3.44 26.39 -35.67
N GLU A 428 -2.37 26.87 -36.32
CA GLU A 428 -1.35 27.75 -35.72
C GLU A 428 -1.95 28.99 -35.03
N ALA A 429 -2.99 29.61 -35.61
CA ALA A 429 -3.63 30.79 -35.04
C ALA A 429 -4.33 30.48 -33.69
N GLN A 430 -5.01 29.34 -33.59
CA GLN A 430 -5.69 28.91 -32.36
C GLN A 430 -4.69 28.45 -31.31
N ALA A 431 -3.66 27.71 -31.72
CA ALA A 431 -2.55 27.33 -30.86
C ALA A 431 -1.83 28.57 -30.26
N ALA A 432 -1.61 29.61 -31.06
CA ALA A 432 -0.99 30.86 -30.59
C ALA A 432 -1.86 31.55 -29.52
N GLN A 433 -3.18 31.58 -29.71
CA GLN A 433 -4.11 32.11 -28.71
C GLN A 433 -4.10 31.29 -27.40
N GLN A 434 -4.13 29.96 -27.52
CA GLN A 434 -4.01 29.05 -26.37
C GLN A 434 -2.70 29.26 -25.61
N LEU A 435 -1.57 29.41 -26.32
CA LEU A 435 -0.26 29.66 -25.73
C LEU A 435 -0.20 31.01 -25.00
N GLN A 436 -0.79 32.07 -25.56
CA GLN A 436 -0.86 33.38 -24.89
C GLN A 436 -1.62 33.32 -23.57
N LEU A 437 -2.69 32.51 -23.50
CA LEU A 437 -3.44 32.31 -22.25
C LEU A 437 -2.68 31.43 -21.25
N LEU A 438 -1.87 30.48 -21.73
CA LEU A 438 -1.16 29.52 -20.91
C LEU A 438 0.16 30.06 -20.33
N GLN A 439 0.95 30.80 -21.12
CA GLN A 439 2.27 31.31 -20.74
C GLN A 439 2.34 31.99 -19.36
N PRO A 440 1.42 32.90 -18.96
CA PRO A 440 1.51 33.56 -17.66
C PRO A 440 1.16 32.63 -16.48
N ARG A 441 0.66 31.41 -16.74
CA ARG A 441 0.20 30.45 -15.72
C ARG A 441 1.11 29.24 -15.54
N ILE A 442 2.18 29.13 -16.33
CA ILE A 442 3.13 28.01 -16.29
C ILE A 442 4.53 28.50 -15.93
N ALA A 443 5.33 27.62 -15.32
CA ALA A 443 6.73 27.92 -15.01
C ALA A 443 7.55 28.05 -16.30
N ALA A 444 8.63 28.84 -16.24
CA ALA A 444 9.48 29.13 -17.40
C ALA A 444 10.09 27.85 -18.01
N GLU A 445 10.43 26.88 -17.16
CA GLU A 445 10.97 25.59 -17.57
C GLU A 445 9.95 24.76 -18.36
N VAL A 446 8.68 24.78 -17.94
CA VAL A 446 7.58 24.09 -18.62
C VAL A 446 7.30 24.76 -19.96
N ALA A 447 7.33 26.09 -20.02
CA ALA A 447 7.16 26.84 -21.27
C ALA A 447 8.28 26.53 -22.27
N ALA A 448 9.53 26.48 -21.82
CA ALA A 448 10.67 26.15 -22.66
C ALA A 448 10.59 24.72 -23.21
N GLN A 449 10.19 23.76 -22.39
CA GLN A 449 9.98 22.38 -22.84
C GLN A 449 8.79 22.25 -23.79
N LEU A 450 7.68 22.96 -23.53
CA LEU A 450 6.53 22.97 -24.43
C LEU A 450 6.96 23.43 -25.83
N GLU A 451 7.70 24.53 -25.93
CA GLU A 451 8.19 25.04 -27.22
C GLU A 451 9.06 24.01 -27.96
N GLN A 452 9.96 23.33 -27.24
CA GLN A 452 10.80 22.26 -27.81
C GLN A 452 9.99 21.04 -28.30
N LEU A 453 8.87 20.73 -27.66
CA LEU A 453 8.07 19.54 -27.92
C LEU A 453 6.96 19.76 -28.96
N ARG A 454 6.66 21.01 -29.35
CA ARG A 454 5.59 21.33 -30.32
C ARG A 454 5.73 20.59 -31.65
N GLU A 455 6.90 20.72 -32.29
CA GLU A 455 7.15 20.09 -33.59
C GLU A 455 7.19 18.55 -33.53
N PRO A 456 7.87 17.92 -32.54
CA PRO A 456 7.76 16.48 -32.31
C PRO A 456 6.32 16.00 -32.08
N LEU A 457 5.52 16.72 -31.29
CA LEU A 457 4.12 16.37 -31.00
C LEU A 457 3.22 16.47 -32.24
N ARG A 458 3.44 17.45 -33.12
CA ARG A 458 2.70 17.57 -34.40
C ARG A 458 2.95 16.39 -35.33
N ARG A 459 4.18 15.86 -35.32
CA ARG A 459 4.59 14.70 -36.11
C ARG A 459 4.19 13.36 -35.48
N LEU A 460 3.72 13.37 -34.23
CA LEU A 460 3.33 12.16 -33.51
C LEU A 460 2.08 11.55 -34.14
N ALA A 461 2.17 10.29 -34.55
CA ALA A 461 1.03 9.54 -35.05
C ALA A 461 -0.10 9.48 -34.00
N PRO A 462 -1.38 9.65 -34.38
CA PRO A 462 -2.49 9.68 -33.41
C PRO A 462 -2.54 8.47 -32.46
N GLY A 463 -2.19 7.28 -32.95
CA GLY A 463 -2.16 6.04 -32.16
C GLY A 463 -1.07 5.99 -31.08
N MET A 464 -0.04 6.86 -31.15
CA MET A 464 1.08 6.88 -30.21
C MET A 464 0.83 7.79 -28.99
N ARG A 465 -0.22 8.61 -29.02
CA ARG A 465 -0.55 9.56 -27.96
C ARG A 465 -0.85 8.86 -26.64
N LEU A 466 -1.57 7.74 -26.68
CA LEU A 466 -1.90 6.97 -25.49
C LEU A 466 -0.64 6.36 -24.86
N SER A 467 0.25 5.79 -25.67
CA SER A 467 1.52 5.23 -25.20
C SER A 467 2.41 6.30 -24.57
N LEU A 468 2.47 7.49 -25.18
CA LEU A 468 3.24 8.61 -24.63
C LEU A 468 2.64 9.13 -23.32
N LEU A 469 1.32 9.15 -23.20
CA LEU A 469 0.64 9.52 -21.96
C LEU A 469 0.91 8.50 -20.85
N ASP A 470 0.86 7.22 -21.16
CA ASP A 470 1.15 6.15 -20.20
C ASP A 470 2.58 6.27 -19.65
N LEU A 471 3.56 6.56 -20.53
CA LEU A 471 4.95 6.87 -20.14
C LEU A 471 5.07 8.13 -19.26
N ALA A 472 4.18 9.11 -19.43
CA ALA A 472 4.21 10.37 -18.68
C ALA A 472 3.52 10.26 -17.30
N MET A 473 2.64 9.27 -17.10
CA MET A 473 1.86 9.12 -15.86
C MET A 473 2.70 9.04 -14.58
N PRO A 474 3.84 8.30 -14.53
CA PRO A 474 4.68 8.24 -13.33
C PRO A 474 5.24 9.61 -12.94
N ALA A 475 5.57 10.47 -13.91
CA ALA A 475 6.06 11.82 -13.65
C ALA A 475 4.92 12.75 -13.20
N LEU A 476 3.74 12.66 -13.81
CA LEU A 476 2.57 13.45 -13.43
C LEU A 476 2.09 13.17 -12.01
N LYS A 477 2.18 11.91 -11.57
CA LYS A 477 1.83 11.51 -10.20
C LYS A 477 2.76 12.08 -9.13
N GLN A 478 3.94 12.55 -9.50
CA GLN A 478 4.90 13.16 -8.57
C GLN A 478 4.68 14.67 -8.40
N LEU A 479 3.71 15.26 -9.11
CA LEU A 479 3.37 16.66 -8.93
C LEU A 479 2.82 16.91 -7.52
N ALA A 480 3.26 18.00 -6.90
CA ALA A 480 2.68 18.46 -5.65
C ALA A 480 1.20 18.83 -5.84
N ALA A 481 0.41 18.82 -4.76
CA ALA A 481 -1.05 19.00 -4.84
C ALA A 481 -1.46 20.35 -5.50
N ASP A 482 -0.70 21.41 -5.24
CA ASP A 482 -0.84 22.73 -5.84
C ASP A 482 -0.47 22.72 -7.34
N GLN A 483 0.63 22.06 -7.71
CA GLN A 483 1.05 21.89 -9.10
C GLN A 483 0.03 21.07 -9.90
N PHE A 484 -0.52 20.00 -9.32
CA PHE A 484 -1.55 19.19 -9.95
C PHE A 484 -2.87 19.96 -10.12
N ALA A 485 -3.26 20.77 -9.12
CA ALA A 485 -4.42 21.64 -9.23
C ALA A 485 -4.25 22.70 -10.34
N ALA A 486 -3.06 23.31 -10.42
CA ALA A 486 -2.69 24.23 -11.49
C ALA A 486 -2.71 23.55 -12.87
N LEU A 487 -2.14 22.34 -12.98
CA LEU A 487 -2.19 21.53 -14.19
C LEU A 487 -3.63 21.34 -14.66
N LYS A 488 -4.52 20.82 -13.80
CA LYS A 488 -5.94 20.63 -14.14
C LYS A 488 -6.62 21.93 -14.57
N ALA A 489 -6.37 23.03 -13.87
CA ALA A 489 -6.93 24.33 -14.22
C ALA A 489 -6.43 24.84 -15.58
N ASN A 490 -5.19 24.53 -15.95
CA ASN A 490 -4.60 24.87 -17.25
C ASN A 490 -5.14 23.96 -18.38
N LEU A 491 -5.28 22.65 -18.14
CA LEU A 491 -5.92 21.74 -19.11
C LEU A 491 -7.35 22.21 -19.42
N ALA A 492 -8.15 22.51 -18.39
CA ALA A 492 -9.51 23.00 -18.55
C ALA A 492 -9.58 24.35 -19.30
N LEU A 493 -8.57 25.21 -19.14
CA LEU A 493 -8.46 26.46 -19.89
C LEU A 493 -8.19 26.20 -21.37
N LEU A 494 -7.23 25.33 -21.70
CA LEU A 494 -6.88 25.00 -23.08
C LEU A 494 -8.06 24.37 -23.84
N ILE A 495 -8.76 23.45 -23.18
CA ILE A 495 -9.95 22.75 -23.73
C ILE A 495 -11.11 23.72 -23.98
N ARG A 496 -11.23 24.80 -23.20
CA ARG A 496 -12.33 25.78 -23.38
C ARG A 496 -11.98 26.91 -24.35
N ALA A 497 -10.73 26.98 -24.81
CA ALA A 497 -10.23 28.13 -25.56
C ALA A 497 -10.89 28.27 -26.94
N ASP A 498 -11.25 27.15 -27.58
CA ASP A 498 -11.89 27.09 -28.91
C ASP A 498 -13.43 26.97 -28.82
N GLY A 499 -13.98 26.84 -27.61
CA GLY A 499 -15.41 26.69 -27.36
C GLY A 499 -16.00 25.33 -27.76
N ARG A 500 -15.16 24.33 -28.08
CA ARG A 500 -15.58 22.96 -28.40
C ARG A 500 -14.88 21.99 -27.46
N VAL A 501 -15.44 20.80 -27.26
CA VAL A 501 -14.80 19.76 -26.44
C VAL A 501 -14.73 18.49 -27.26
N ALA A 502 -13.52 18.13 -27.67
CA ALA A 502 -13.24 16.87 -28.34
C ALA A 502 -13.20 15.70 -27.33
N LEU A 503 -13.41 14.48 -27.84
CA LEU A 503 -13.35 13.28 -27.01
C LEU A 503 -11.98 13.11 -26.33
N LEU A 504 -10.90 13.37 -27.07
CA LEU A 504 -9.52 13.26 -26.57
C LEU A 504 -9.26 14.25 -25.42
N GLU A 505 -9.71 15.50 -25.58
CA GLU A 505 -9.62 16.54 -24.57
C GLU A 505 -10.35 16.16 -23.28
N TRP A 506 -11.56 15.63 -23.42
CA TRP A 506 -12.33 15.14 -22.28
C TRP A 506 -11.65 13.95 -21.60
N THR A 507 -11.07 13.02 -22.37
CA THR A 507 -10.33 11.87 -21.80
C THR A 507 -9.04 12.28 -21.09
N LEU A 508 -8.34 13.31 -21.57
CA LEU A 508 -7.11 13.80 -20.92
C LEU A 508 -7.37 14.51 -19.59
N LEU A 509 -8.52 15.18 -19.49
CA LEU A 509 -8.89 15.92 -18.27
C LEU A 509 -9.36 14.99 -17.13
N ARG A 510 -9.97 13.86 -17.48
CA ARG A 510 -10.63 12.95 -16.55
C ARG A 510 -9.65 11.94 -15.97
#